data_AF-A0A2E6PWR0-F1
#
_entry.id   AF-A0A2E6PWR0-F1
#
_cell.length_a   1.000
_cell.length_b   1.000
_cell.length_c   1.000
_cell.angle_alpha   90.00
_cell.angle_beta   90.00
_cell.angle_gamma   90.00
#
_symmetry.space_group_name_H-M   'P 1'
#
loop_
_entity.id
_entity.type
_entity.pdbx_description
1 polymer ?
#
loop_
_entity_poly.entity_id
_entity_poly.type
_entity_poly.pdbx_seq_one_letter_code
_entity_poly.pdbx_strand_id
1 'polypeptide(L)'
;MGILLCGYGPGTKDVNKNNTITNNIIHHVGAVMKMGAAVFIWQSGSNIISNNLIHHVPRKAVGICGIRVPILQKRNVDFDEGSKTIRWNEIDKAIEKKGTFWQKYTPFLHAKNNIVENNEVYRALEELADGSALNVSGAGEGNIMRNNFAHHITSHASGVMRTDDWQRGTTFKNNIIYMANVSGIVHKGYNHIVNNILVDCSSKESIRFASYPDEEADYGSKVHHNIFYESLDAIKYYNISYRASEGISKPEDCDADTNIFYCAQNVEQAEKFVESKRKDGIEKNSIIADPLFENVANANFKLKPESPALKLGFKEIDMSKIGLKTDEFPKKYMKYNLQDVDGRKPNFHRNRAGQKRYDFW
;
A
#
# COMPACT_ATOMS: atom_id res chain seq x y z
N MET A 1 12.97 15.63 -0.01
CA MET A 1 13.03 14.20 0.38
C MET A 1 13.57 14.11 1.80
N GLY A 2 13.16 13.13 2.58
CA GLY A 2 13.82 12.78 3.84
C GLY A 2 15.09 11.97 3.55
N ILE A 3 14.90 10.71 3.15
CA ILE A 3 15.97 9.78 2.78
C ILE A 3 15.73 9.30 1.34
N LEU A 4 16.79 9.34 0.52
CA LEU A 4 16.77 8.87 -0.87
C LEU A 4 17.79 7.73 -1.03
N LEU A 5 17.30 6.54 -1.41
CA LEU A 5 18.12 5.44 -1.90
C LEU A 5 18.03 5.44 -3.42
N CYS A 6 19.14 5.76 -4.09
CA CYS A 6 19.18 5.97 -5.53
C CYS A 6 20.33 5.20 -6.17
N GLY A 7 19.99 4.22 -7.01
CA GLY A 7 20.94 3.55 -7.89
C GLY A 7 21.03 4.19 -9.27
N TYR A 8 21.84 3.59 -10.14
CA TYR A 8 21.86 3.97 -11.56
C TYR A 8 20.55 3.57 -12.22
N GLY A 9 20.20 4.27 -13.31
CA GLY A 9 19.06 3.89 -14.14
C GLY A 9 19.17 2.46 -14.69
N PRO A 10 18.07 1.92 -15.23
CA PRO A 10 17.99 0.54 -15.69
C PRO A 10 19.15 0.13 -16.59
N GLY A 11 19.73 -1.03 -16.31
CA GLY A 11 20.94 -1.54 -16.96
C GLY A 11 21.58 -2.63 -16.09
N THR A 12 22.79 -3.07 -16.41
CA THR A 12 23.41 -4.21 -15.71
C THR A 12 24.05 -3.82 -14.37
N LYS A 13 24.43 -2.55 -14.20
CA LYS A 13 25.01 -2.06 -12.94
C LYS A 13 23.94 -1.92 -11.85
N ASP A 14 24.04 -2.75 -10.82
CA ASP A 14 23.23 -2.76 -9.61
C ASP A 14 24.13 -2.54 -8.37
N VAL A 15 24.10 -1.34 -7.80
CA VAL A 15 25.08 -0.92 -6.77
C VAL A 15 24.48 -0.36 -5.50
N ASN A 16 23.30 0.28 -5.55
CA ASN A 16 22.67 0.81 -4.35
C ASN A 16 21.70 -0.25 -3.82
N LYS A 17 22.14 -1.05 -2.86
CA LYS A 17 21.35 -2.16 -2.31
C LYS A 17 21.79 -2.53 -0.91
N ASN A 18 20.96 -3.32 -0.22
CA ASN A 18 21.24 -3.82 1.14
C ASN A 18 21.37 -2.69 2.17
N ASN A 19 20.66 -1.58 1.99
CA ASN A 19 20.62 -0.49 2.97
C ASN A 19 19.58 -0.79 4.05
N THR A 20 19.80 -0.25 5.25
CA THR A 20 18.84 -0.33 6.36
C THR A 20 18.50 1.07 6.85
N ILE A 21 17.21 1.38 6.91
CA ILE A 21 16.66 2.59 7.49
C ILE A 21 15.76 2.13 8.63
N THR A 22 16.28 2.13 9.86
CA THR A 22 15.57 1.57 11.01
C THR A 22 15.51 2.50 12.21
N ASN A 23 14.39 2.44 12.93
CA ASN A 23 14.17 3.14 14.19
C ASN A 23 14.39 4.66 14.08
N ASN A 24 13.80 5.30 13.06
CA ASN A 24 13.87 6.74 12.85
C ASN A 24 12.52 7.42 13.12
N ILE A 25 12.59 8.71 13.45
CA ILE A 25 11.44 9.62 13.39
C ILE A 25 11.64 10.50 12.15
N ILE A 26 10.70 10.45 11.20
CA ILE A 26 10.79 11.20 9.95
C ILE A 26 9.51 12.04 9.80
N HIS A 27 9.65 13.36 9.92
CA HIS A 27 8.53 14.27 9.81
C HIS A 27 8.89 15.59 9.15
N HIS A 28 7.88 16.32 8.65
CA HIS A 28 8.03 17.67 8.09
C HIS A 28 9.11 17.78 7.00
N VAL A 29 9.39 16.69 6.30
CA VAL A 29 10.27 16.68 5.14
C VAL A 29 9.54 17.24 3.93
N GLY A 30 10.28 17.67 2.89
CA GLY A 30 9.63 18.19 1.67
C GLY A 30 8.99 19.56 1.85
N ALA A 31 9.34 20.32 2.90
CA ALA A 31 8.83 21.67 3.14
C ALA A 31 9.05 22.63 1.96
N VAL A 32 10.19 22.51 1.26
CA VAL A 32 10.53 23.32 0.08
C VAL A 32 9.96 22.72 -1.21
N MET A 33 10.12 21.42 -1.40
CA MET A 33 9.60 20.68 -2.56
C MET A 33 8.58 19.65 -2.09
N LYS A 34 7.29 20.00 -2.23
CA LYS A 34 6.16 19.21 -1.71
C LYS A 34 6.06 17.80 -2.30
N MET A 35 6.66 17.58 -3.48
CA MET A 35 6.82 16.24 -4.06
C MET A 35 7.68 15.28 -3.21
N GLY A 36 8.34 15.80 -2.17
CA GLY A 36 9.09 15.10 -1.14
C GLY A 36 8.36 13.91 -0.50
N ALA A 37 9.03 12.76 -0.46
CA ALA A 37 8.68 11.61 0.38
C ALA A 37 9.58 11.54 1.63
N ALA A 38 9.12 10.83 2.66
CA ALA A 38 9.94 10.51 3.83
C ALA A 38 11.10 9.58 3.46
N VAL A 39 10.79 8.45 2.83
CA VAL A 39 11.77 7.54 2.21
C VAL A 39 11.38 7.31 0.75
N PHE A 40 12.33 7.52 -0.17
CA PHE A 40 12.16 7.22 -1.59
C PHE A 40 13.25 6.27 -2.07
N ILE A 41 12.84 5.21 -2.76
CA ILE A 41 13.71 4.16 -3.30
C ILE A 41 13.59 4.17 -4.81
N TRP A 42 14.70 4.44 -5.49
CA TRP A 42 14.82 4.43 -6.95
C TRP A 42 15.97 3.53 -7.37
N GLN A 43 15.69 2.52 -8.20
CA GLN A 43 16.71 1.58 -8.69
C GLN A 43 17.62 1.04 -7.58
N SER A 44 17.03 0.76 -6.42
CA SER A 44 17.73 0.24 -5.25
C SER A 44 16.99 -0.92 -4.64
N GLY A 45 17.72 -2.01 -4.39
CA GLY A 45 17.13 -3.30 -4.06
C GLY A 45 17.56 -3.86 -2.72
N SER A 46 16.81 -4.85 -2.25
CA SER A 46 17.14 -5.59 -1.01
C SER A 46 17.31 -4.69 0.21
N ASN A 47 16.62 -3.55 0.27
CA ASN A 47 16.68 -2.65 1.41
C ASN A 47 15.65 -3.03 2.48
N ILE A 48 15.95 -2.67 3.73
CA ILE A 48 15.05 -2.84 4.88
C ILE A 48 14.69 -1.46 5.43
N ILE A 49 13.40 -1.13 5.44
CA ILE A 49 12.85 0.10 6.01
C ILE A 49 11.95 -0.34 7.14
N SER A 50 12.44 -0.25 8.39
CA SER A 50 11.76 -0.86 9.53
C SER A 50 11.64 -0.02 10.78
N ASN A 51 10.56 -0.19 11.55
CA ASN A 51 10.40 0.45 12.86
C ASN A 51 10.53 1.98 12.83
N ASN A 52 10.19 2.62 11.72
CA ASN A 52 10.20 4.07 11.63
C ASN A 52 8.83 4.63 12.02
N LEU A 53 8.85 5.78 12.68
CA LEU A 53 7.68 6.64 12.88
C LEU A 53 7.71 7.74 11.82
N ILE A 54 6.75 7.70 10.89
CA ILE A 54 6.70 8.63 9.76
C ILE A 54 5.41 9.43 9.83
N HIS A 55 5.53 10.76 9.92
CA HIS A 55 4.34 11.60 10.04
C HIS A 55 4.52 13.03 9.53
N HIS A 56 3.41 13.72 9.28
CA HIS A 56 3.40 15.11 8.80
C HIS A 56 4.26 15.25 7.54
N VAL A 57 3.99 14.41 6.55
CA VAL A 57 4.70 14.42 5.28
C VAL A 57 3.77 14.87 4.16
N PRO A 58 4.23 15.74 3.25
CA PRO A 58 3.35 16.37 2.26
C PRO A 58 2.83 15.36 1.22
N ARG A 59 3.58 14.28 0.98
CA ARG A 59 3.27 13.24 0.00
C ARG A 59 3.45 11.83 0.57
N LYS A 60 4.41 11.04 0.06
CA LYS A 60 4.57 9.62 0.41
C LYS A 60 5.33 9.46 1.72
N ALA A 61 4.93 8.50 2.55
CA ALA A 61 5.76 8.02 3.66
C ALA A 61 6.92 7.17 3.10
N VAL A 62 6.59 6.12 2.34
CA VAL A 62 7.59 5.29 1.64
C VAL A 62 7.15 5.09 0.19
N GLY A 63 8.04 5.42 -0.75
CA GLY A 63 7.85 5.15 -2.17
C GLY A 63 8.94 4.26 -2.73
N ILE A 64 8.56 3.15 -3.36
CA ILE A 64 9.45 2.28 -4.14
C ILE A 64 9.08 2.47 -5.60
N CYS A 65 9.97 3.05 -6.39
CA CYS A 65 9.67 3.38 -7.78
C CYS A 65 10.72 2.81 -8.73
N GLY A 66 10.26 2.32 -9.88
CA GLY A 66 11.09 2.00 -11.04
C GLY A 66 10.59 2.73 -12.28
N ILE A 67 11.18 2.41 -13.44
CA ILE A 67 10.84 3.09 -14.71
C ILE A 67 9.56 2.55 -15.36
N ARG A 68 8.92 1.51 -14.80
CA ARG A 68 7.81 0.74 -15.41
C ARG A 68 8.26 -0.09 -16.62
N VAL A 69 8.23 -1.42 -16.53
CA VAL A 69 8.83 -2.30 -17.55
C VAL A 69 8.38 -2.02 -19.00
N PRO A 70 7.10 -1.66 -19.30
CA PRO A 70 6.69 -1.30 -20.66
C PRO A 70 7.42 -0.11 -21.29
N ILE A 71 7.98 0.80 -20.48
CA ILE A 71 8.83 1.89 -20.98
C ILE A 71 10.07 1.34 -21.71
N LEU A 72 10.53 0.12 -21.36
CA LEU A 72 11.66 -0.54 -22.03
C LEU A 72 11.32 -1.05 -23.45
N GLN A 73 10.08 -0.86 -23.92
CA GLN A 73 9.70 -1.05 -25.34
C GLN A 73 9.83 0.24 -26.16
N LYS A 74 9.85 1.39 -25.49
CA LYS A 74 9.70 2.71 -26.12
C LYS A 74 11.01 3.50 -26.00
N ARG A 75 12.00 3.18 -26.84
CA ARG A 75 13.34 3.82 -26.81
C ARG A 75 13.31 5.35 -26.87
N ASN A 76 12.32 5.89 -27.58
CA ASN A 76 12.19 7.33 -27.81
C ASN A 76 11.19 7.98 -26.84
N VAL A 77 10.84 7.32 -25.73
CA VAL A 77 9.90 7.89 -24.77
C VAL A 77 10.54 9.04 -24.01
N ASP A 78 9.85 10.17 -23.95
CA ASP A 78 10.33 11.41 -23.36
C ASP A 78 9.41 11.97 -22.27
N PHE A 79 8.22 11.39 -22.09
CA PHE A 79 7.26 11.78 -21.05
C PHE A 79 7.51 11.12 -19.68
N ASP A 80 8.21 9.99 -19.63
CA ASP A 80 8.54 9.31 -18.36
C ASP A 80 9.83 9.90 -17.79
N GLU A 81 9.75 10.45 -16.58
CA GLU A 81 10.86 11.15 -15.90
C GLU A 81 12.12 10.29 -15.76
N GLY A 82 11.98 8.96 -15.70
CA GLY A 82 13.08 8.02 -15.55
C GLY A 82 13.68 7.52 -16.87
N SER A 83 13.03 7.75 -18.03
CA SER A 83 13.43 7.11 -19.30
C SER A 83 14.82 7.49 -19.76
N LYS A 84 15.23 8.74 -19.54
CA LYS A 84 16.56 9.26 -19.91
C LYS A 84 17.70 8.65 -19.09
N THR A 85 17.39 7.93 -18.02
CA THR A 85 18.38 7.23 -17.20
C THR A 85 18.68 5.80 -17.69
N ILE A 86 17.91 5.29 -18.66
CA ILE A 86 18.05 3.93 -19.17
C ILE A 86 19.38 3.78 -19.93
N ARG A 87 20.13 2.73 -19.58
CA ARG A 87 21.44 2.42 -20.15
C ARG A 87 21.30 1.35 -21.23
N TRP A 88 20.72 1.74 -22.37
CA TRP A 88 20.42 0.86 -23.50
C TRP A 88 21.62 0.02 -23.96
N ASN A 89 22.81 0.62 -24.04
CA ASN A 89 24.03 -0.09 -24.45
C ASN A 89 24.38 -1.28 -23.55
N GLU A 90 23.99 -1.25 -22.27
CA GLU A 90 24.19 -2.38 -21.35
C GLU A 90 23.09 -3.41 -21.50
N ILE A 91 21.84 -2.96 -21.58
CA ILE A 91 20.67 -3.83 -21.77
C ILE A 91 20.81 -4.63 -23.06
N ASP A 92 21.13 -3.98 -24.17
CA ASP A 92 21.24 -4.60 -25.50
C ASP A 92 22.29 -5.72 -25.56
N LYS A 93 23.34 -5.62 -24.73
CA LYS A 93 24.40 -6.62 -24.63
C LYS A 93 24.04 -7.79 -23.71
N ALA A 94 23.22 -7.54 -22.69
CA ALA A 94 22.97 -8.48 -21.61
C ALA A 94 21.58 -9.11 -21.64
N ILE A 95 20.65 -8.57 -22.43
CA ILE A 95 19.27 -9.04 -22.46
C ILE A 95 19.17 -10.47 -23.00
N GLU A 96 18.39 -11.27 -22.30
CA GLU A 96 18.12 -12.65 -22.68
C GLU A 96 17.36 -12.73 -24.02
N LYS A 97 17.71 -13.72 -24.85
CA LYS A 97 17.07 -13.93 -26.15
C LYS A 97 15.71 -14.64 -26.03
N LYS A 98 15.50 -15.38 -24.95
CA LYS A 98 14.30 -16.20 -24.69
C LYS A 98 13.53 -15.64 -23.49
N GLY A 99 12.26 -16.01 -23.39
CA GLY A 99 11.35 -15.57 -22.32
C GLY A 99 10.38 -14.47 -22.75
N THR A 100 9.37 -14.26 -21.93
CA THR A 100 8.38 -13.18 -22.12
C THR A 100 9.05 -11.81 -22.01
N PHE A 101 8.35 -10.75 -22.42
CA PHE A 101 8.86 -9.39 -22.30
C PHE A 101 9.25 -9.05 -20.86
N TRP A 102 8.35 -9.33 -19.90
CA TRP A 102 8.60 -9.16 -18.48
C TRP A 102 9.84 -9.93 -17.99
N GLN A 103 9.94 -11.22 -18.32
CA GLN A 103 11.08 -12.05 -17.89
C GLN A 103 12.43 -11.50 -18.36
N LYS A 104 12.47 -10.94 -19.58
CA LYS A 104 13.70 -10.39 -20.17
C LYS A 104 14.10 -9.04 -19.57
N TYR A 105 13.13 -8.19 -19.22
CA TYR A 105 13.41 -6.79 -18.86
C TYR A 105 13.31 -6.46 -17.37
N THR A 106 12.49 -7.18 -16.59
CA THR A 106 12.43 -7.04 -15.12
C THR A 106 13.81 -7.15 -14.44
N PRO A 107 14.76 -8.00 -14.88
CA PRO A 107 16.09 -8.08 -14.27
C PRO A 107 16.86 -6.76 -14.21
N PHE A 108 16.59 -5.81 -15.12
CA PHE A 108 17.23 -4.50 -15.17
C PHE A 108 16.58 -3.44 -14.26
N LEU A 109 15.45 -3.77 -13.61
CA LEU A 109 14.84 -2.92 -12.59
C LEU A 109 15.39 -3.33 -11.21
N HIS A 110 16.19 -2.45 -10.63
CA HIS A 110 16.88 -2.74 -9.36
C HIS A 110 16.08 -2.32 -8.12
N ALA A 111 14.94 -1.62 -8.29
CA ALA A 111 13.98 -1.38 -7.22
C ALA A 111 13.18 -2.67 -6.90
N LYS A 112 13.86 -3.70 -6.41
CA LYS A 112 13.33 -5.06 -6.20
C LYS A 112 13.71 -5.62 -4.84
N ASN A 113 12.94 -6.60 -4.37
CA ASN A 113 13.22 -7.30 -3.10
C ASN A 113 13.34 -6.38 -1.87
N ASN A 114 12.73 -5.20 -1.89
CA ASN A 114 12.73 -4.31 -0.73
C ASN A 114 11.69 -4.76 0.29
N ILE A 115 12.00 -4.58 1.57
CA ILE A 115 11.11 -4.88 2.70
C ILE A 115 10.81 -3.57 3.43
N VAL A 116 9.53 -3.21 3.49
CA VAL A 116 9.02 -2.09 4.29
C VAL A 116 8.16 -2.69 5.40
N GLU A 117 8.66 -2.68 6.63
CA GLU A 117 8.01 -3.41 7.71
C GLU A 117 7.96 -2.73 9.07
N ASN A 118 6.96 -3.04 9.88
CA ASN A 118 6.88 -2.56 11.26
C ASN A 118 6.92 -1.02 11.38
N ASN A 119 6.57 -0.28 10.32
CA ASN A 119 6.53 1.19 10.38
C ASN A 119 5.17 1.66 10.86
N GLU A 120 5.16 2.75 11.62
CA GLU A 120 3.95 3.50 11.95
C GLU A 120 3.91 4.75 11.05
N VAL A 121 2.79 4.93 10.36
CA VAL A 121 2.59 6.01 9.39
C VAL A 121 1.28 6.71 9.71
N TYR A 122 1.35 8.01 9.98
CA TYR A 122 0.14 8.83 10.15
C TYR A 122 0.35 10.22 9.61
N ARG A 123 -0.72 10.91 9.22
CA ARG A 123 -0.61 12.25 8.60
C ARG A 123 0.42 12.29 7.44
N ALA A 124 0.33 11.28 6.58
CA ALA A 124 0.96 11.32 5.27
C ALA A 124 -0.04 11.85 4.24
N LEU A 125 0.46 12.36 3.11
CA LEU A 125 -0.34 12.90 2.01
C LEU A 125 -1.09 14.20 2.38
N GLU A 126 -0.49 15.04 3.22
CA GLU A 126 -1.14 16.26 3.72
C GLU A 126 -1.32 17.34 2.65
N GLU A 127 -0.45 17.43 1.65
CA GLU A 127 -0.43 18.60 0.75
C GLU A 127 -0.55 18.25 -0.73
N LEU A 128 -0.34 16.99 -1.13
CA LEU A 128 -0.38 16.56 -2.52
C LEU A 128 -1.33 15.40 -2.76
N ALA A 129 -2.06 15.52 -3.88
CA ALA A 129 -2.97 14.51 -4.41
C ALA A 129 -2.15 13.58 -5.30
N ASP A 130 -2.83 12.56 -5.86
CA ASP A 130 -2.23 11.47 -6.61
C ASP A 130 -1.03 10.78 -5.92
N GLY A 131 -1.23 9.54 -5.53
CA GLY A 131 -0.26 8.80 -4.73
C GLY A 131 -0.92 7.94 -3.68
N SER A 132 -0.06 7.41 -2.84
CA SER A 132 -0.39 6.72 -1.61
C SER A 132 0.72 6.91 -0.57
N ALA A 133 0.40 6.66 0.69
CA ALA A 133 1.36 6.82 1.78
C ALA A 133 2.47 5.77 1.67
N LEU A 134 2.08 4.53 1.36
CA LEU A 134 2.96 3.39 1.13
C LEU A 134 2.78 2.91 -0.32
N ASN A 135 3.71 3.29 -1.20
CA ASN A 135 3.55 3.16 -2.64
C ASN A 135 4.63 2.29 -3.27
N VAL A 136 4.23 1.39 -4.18
CA VAL A 136 5.14 0.71 -5.11
C VAL A 136 4.68 1.00 -6.54
N SER A 137 5.54 1.53 -7.40
CA SER A 137 5.17 2.00 -8.74
C SER A 137 6.20 1.59 -9.79
N GLY A 138 5.79 0.77 -10.76
CA GLY A 138 6.63 0.35 -11.88
C GLY A 138 8.01 -0.19 -11.50
N ALA A 139 8.13 -0.75 -10.30
CA ALA A 139 9.36 -1.25 -9.69
C ALA A 139 9.64 -2.69 -10.13
N GLY A 140 10.81 -3.21 -9.78
CA GLY A 140 11.09 -4.64 -9.96
C GLY A 140 10.22 -5.50 -9.03
N GLU A 141 10.25 -6.82 -9.21
CA GLU A 141 9.42 -7.74 -8.44
C GLU A 141 9.98 -8.05 -7.04
N GLY A 142 9.20 -8.72 -6.20
CA GLY A 142 9.63 -9.21 -4.88
C GLY A 142 9.58 -8.17 -3.76
N ASN A 143 9.04 -6.97 -4.00
CA ASN A 143 8.86 -5.97 -2.96
C ASN A 143 7.74 -6.40 -1.98
N ILE A 144 7.99 -6.23 -0.69
CA ILE A 144 7.05 -6.61 0.37
C ILE A 144 6.84 -5.41 1.30
N MET A 145 5.57 -5.03 1.49
CA MET A 145 5.18 -4.12 2.56
C MET A 145 4.37 -4.91 3.58
N ARG A 146 4.93 -5.11 4.79
CA ARG A 146 4.31 -5.96 5.80
C ARG A 146 4.31 -5.40 7.20
N ASN A 147 3.32 -5.76 8.03
CA ASN A 147 3.32 -5.37 9.44
C ASN A 147 3.40 -3.84 9.66
N ASN A 148 2.95 -3.03 8.70
CA ASN A 148 2.91 -1.58 8.89
C ASN A 148 1.55 -1.18 9.47
N PHE A 149 1.54 -0.14 10.31
CA PHE A 149 0.34 0.49 10.83
C PHE A 149 0.20 1.87 10.22
N ALA A 150 -0.74 2.03 9.28
CA ALA A 150 -1.02 3.29 8.64
C ALA A 150 -2.37 3.83 9.13
N HIS A 151 -2.38 5.00 9.76
CA HIS A 151 -3.60 5.52 10.36
C HIS A 151 -3.76 7.03 10.28
N HIS A 152 -4.99 7.49 10.45
CA HIS A 152 -5.33 8.92 10.43
C HIS A 152 -4.81 9.59 9.15
N ILE A 153 -5.16 8.98 8.02
CA ILE A 153 -4.81 9.46 6.68
C ILE A 153 -6.02 10.19 6.11
N THR A 154 -5.92 11.50 6.03
CA THR A 154 -6.93 12.36 5.41
C THR A 154 -6.31 13.01 4.17
N SER A 155 -6.84 12.78 2.98
CA SER A 155 -6.22 13.25 1.74
C SER A 155 -7.20 13.26 0.57
N HIS A 156 -6.77 13.85 -0.53
CA HIS A 156 -7.35 13.71 -1.87
C HIS A 156 -6.56 12.72 -2.76
N ALA A 157 -5.56 12.04 -2.19
CA ALA A 157 -4.78 11.02 -2.87
C ALA A 157 -5.61 9.76 -3.22
N SER A 158 -4.96 8.78 -3.87
CA SER A 158 -5.68 7.58 -4.35
C SER A 158 -5.98 6.58 -3.24
N GLY A 159 -5.03 6.34 -2.34
CA GLY A 159 -5.22 5.39 -1.24
C GLY A 159 -4.09 5.42 -0.22
N VAL A 160 -4.19 4.60 0.83
CA VAL A 160 -3.14 4.51 1.86
C VAL A 160 -1.98 3.66 1.36
N MET A 161 -2.28 2.47 0.81
CA MET A 161 -1.31 1.63 0.11
C MET A 161 -1.66 1.53 -1.37
N ARG A 162 -0.67 1.55 -2.28
CA ARG A 162 -0.92 1.42 -3.72
C ARG A 162 0.19 0.68 -4.44
N THR A 163 -0.21 -0.27 -5.29
CA THR A 163 0.58 -0.75 -6.42
C THR A 163 0.20 0.07 -7.65
N ASP A 164 1.16 0.63 -8.35
CA ASP A 164 0.92 1.61 -9.41
C ASP A 164 1.73 1.33 -10.68
N ASP A 165 1.28 1.86 -11.82
CA ASP A 165 1.98 1.83 -13.11
C ASP A 165 2.59 0.48 -13.50
N TRP A 166 1.78 -0.46 -14.00
CA TRP A 166 2.21 -1.81 -14.40
C TRP A 166 3.02 -2.55 -13.31
N GLN A 167 2.80 -2.24 -12.03
CA GLN A 167 3.49 -2.94 -10.95
C GLN A 167 3.13 -4.43 -10.97
N ARG A 168 4.13 -5.28 -10.72
CA ARG A 168 3.97 -6.73 -10.56
C ARG A 168 4.77 -7.26 -9.37
N GLY A 169 4.35 -8.37 -8.80
CA GLY A 169 5.13 -9.15 -7.83
C GLY A 169 5.36 -8.45 -6.50
N THR A 170 4.51 -7.48 -6.15
CA THR A 170 4.50 -6.84 -4.82
C THR A 170 3.50 -7.56 -3.92
N THR A 171 3.84 -7.70 -2.64
CA THR A 171 2.94 -8.24 -1.63
C THR A 171 2.70 -7.22 -0.51
N PHE A 172 1.44 -6.88 -0.29
CA PHE A 172 0.95 -6.20 0.90
C PHE A 172 0.41 -7.24 1.87
N LYS A 173 1.09 -7.43 3.00
CA LYS A 173 0.74 -8.49 3.94
C LYS A 173 0.81 -8.10 5.41
N ASN A 174 -0.16 -8.51 6.23
CA ASN A 174 -0.13 -8.22 7.67
C ASN A 174 -0.14 -6.71 8.00
N ASN A 175 -0.62 -5.84 7.11
CA ASN A 175 -0.70 -4.41 7.41
C ASN A 175 -2.04 -4.07 8.09
N ILE A 176 -2.02 -3.02 8.88
CA ILE A 176 -3.21 -2.45 9.53
C ILE A 176 -3.42 -1.05 8.97
N ILE A 177 -4.60 -0.81 8.42
CA ILE A 177 -5.03 0.51 7.94
C ILE A 177 -6.22 0.93 8.78
N TYR A 178 -6.12 2.07 9.45
CA TYR A 178 -7.14 2.55 10.37
C TYR A 178 -7.44 4.03 10.19
N MET A 179 -8.72 4.40 10.09
CA MET A 179 -9.09 5.81 9.93
C MET A 179 -8.40 6.45 8.71
N ALA A 180 -8.78 6.01 7.51
CA ALA A 180 -8.37 6.62 6.26
C ALA A 180 -9.57 7.14 5.44
N ASN A 181 -9.53 8.39 4.94
CA ASN A 181 -10.63 8.94 4.14
C ASN A 181 -10.52 8.54 2.65
N VAL A 182 -9.36 8.05 2.22
CA VAL A 182 -9.07 7.51 0.89
C VAL A 182 -9.23 6.00 0.89
N SER A 183 -9.11 5.36 -0.27
CA SER A 183 -9.09 3.90 -0.36
C SER A 183 -8.02 3.32 0.58
N GLY A 184 -8.32 2.23 1.28
CA GLY A 184 -7.31 1.54 2.07
C GLY A 184 -6.18 1.05 1.16
N ILE A 185 -6.54 0.28 0.14
CA ILE A 185 -5.59 -0.26 -0.83
C ILE A 185 -6.05 0.02 -2.25
N VAL A 186 -5.17 0.56 -3.08
CA VAL A 186 -5.37 0.61 -4.54
C VAL A 186 -4.55 -0.50 -5.17
N HIS A 187 -5.24 -1.47 -5.75
CA HIS A 187 -4.68 -2.61 -6.47
C HIS A 187 -4.62 -2.31 -7.96
N LYS A 188 -3.47 -2.63 -8.56
CA LYS A 188 -3.22 -2.61 -10.02
C LYS A 188 -2.28 -3.75 -10.37
N GLY A 189 -2.35 -4.27 -11.59
CA GLY A 189 -1.46 -5.35 -12.06
C GLY A 189 -1.53 -6.64 -11.22
N TYR A 190 -0.51 -7.49 -11.32
CA TYR A 190 -0.42 -8.74 -10.57
C TYR A 190 0.31 -8.56 -9.24
N ASN A 191 -0.45 -8.32 -8.18
CA ASN A 191 0.05 -8.05 -6.83
C ASN A 191 -0.87 -8.65 -5.76
N HIS A 192 -0.31 -8.95 -4.60
CA HIS A 192 -1.00 -9.72 -3.56
C HIS A 192 -1.38 -8.85 -2.36
N ILE A 193 -2.58 -9.03 -1.83
CA ILE A 193 -3.17 -8.41 -0.64
C ILE A 193 -3.59 -9.53 0.30
N VAL A 194 -2.75 -9.83 1.29
CA VAL A 194 -2.93 -11.03 2.12
C VAL A 194 -2.88 -10.69 3.61
N ASN A 195 -3.87 -11.12 4.39
CA ASN A 195 -3.81 -11.01 5.85
C ASN A 195 -3.72 -9.56 6.36
N ASN A 196 -4.39 -8.59 5.71
CA ASN A 196 -4.42 -7.19 6.15
C ASN A 196 -5.70 -6.89 6.94
N ILE A 197 -5.64 -5.90 7.82
CA ILE A 197 -6.79 -5.35 8.56
C ILE A 197 -7.09 -3.95 8.01
N LEU A 198 -8.30 -3.74 7.51
CA LEU A 198 -8.80 -2.45 7.05
C LEU A 198 -9.98 -2.06 7.92
N VAL A 199 -9.80 -1.06 8.76
CA VAL A 199 -10.80 -0.60 9.73
C VAL A 199 -11.12 0.86 9.48
N ASP A 200 -12.40 1.19 9.30
CA ASP A 200 -12.86 2.57 9.22
C ASP A 200 -12.14 3.40 8.14
N CYS A 201 -11.88 2.77 7.00
CA CYS A 201 -11.40 3.40 5.78
C CYS A 201 -12.53 4.16 5.05
N SER A 202 -12.26 4.68 3.85
CA SER A 202 -13.25 5.36 3.02
C SER A 202 -14.50 4.50 2.84
N SER A 203 -15.66 5.05 3.16
CA SER A 203 -16.95 4.38 2.93
C SER A 203 -17.24 4.15 1.46
N LYS A 204 -16.47 4.77 0.56
CA LYS A 204 -16.61 4.60 -0.89
C LYS A 204 -15.85 3.39 -1.43
N GLU A 205 -14.85 2.88 -0.72
CA GLU A 205 -13.98 1.78 -1.17
C GLU A 205 -12.95 1.38 -0.09
N SER A 206 -12.95 0.11 0.32
CA SER A 206 -11.81 -0.45 1.06
C SER A 206 -10.66 -0.78 0.13
N ILE A 207 -10.95 -1.47 -0.98
CA ILE A 207 -10.01 -1.74 -2.06
C ILE A 207 -10.55 -1.10 -3.35
N ARG A 208 -9.71 -0.28 -3.98
CA ARG A 208 -9.94 0.16 -5.36
C ARG A 208 -9.12 -0.70 -6.30
N PHE A 209 -9.81 -1.31 -7.24
CA PHE A 209 -9.28 -2.08 -8.34
C PHE A 209 -9.16 -1.18 -9.58
N ALA A 210 -7.95 -1.00 -10.11
CA ALA A 210 -7.68 -0.12 -11.22
C ALA A 210 -6.58 -0.68 -12.12
N SER A 211 -6.52 -0.25 -13.38
CA SER A 211 -5.42 -0.61 -14.29
C SER A 211 -4.75 0.64 -14.83
N TYR A 212 -3.60 0.44 -15.46
CA TYR A 212 -2.96 1.42 -16.33
C TYR A 212 -3.22 1.06 -17.80
N PRO A 213 -3.27 2.04 -18.73
CA PRO A 213 -3.38 1.76 -20.17
C PRO A 213 -2.38 0.71 -20.65
N ASP A 214 -2.80 -0.13 -21.60
CA ASP A 214 -1.96 -1.14 -22.25
C ASP A 214 -1.31 -2.17 -21.29
N GLU A 215 -1.90 -2.41 -20.10
CA GLU A 215 -1.55 -3.58 -19.29
C GLU A 215 -1.97 -4.88 -20.03
N GLU A 216 -1.09 -5.89 -20.03
CA GLU A 216 -1.39 -7.24 -20.54
C GLU A 216 -2.00 -8.10 -19.42
N ALA A 217 -2.92 -9.00 -19.78
CA ALA A 217 -3.63 -9.87 -18.85
C ALA A 217 -2.69 -10.73 -17.99
N ASP A 218 -2.94 -10.73 -16.67
CA ASP A 218 -2.10 -11.38 -15.67
C ASP A 218 -2.91 -11.73 -14.40
N TYR A 219 -3.56 -12.89 -14.47
CA TYR A 219 -4.56 -13.35 -13.51
C TYR A 219 -3.96 -13.92 -12.22
N GLY A 220 -4.76 -13.92 -11.15
CA GLY A 220 -4.44 -14.68 -9.94
C GLY A 220 -3.68 -13.88 -8.87
N SER A 221 -3.79 -12.55 -8.89
CA SER A 221 -3.53 -11.72 -7.71
C SER A 221 -4.25 -12.32 -6.51
N LYS A 222 -3.60 -12.39 -5.34
CA LYS A 222 -4.21 -13.01 -4.16
C LYS A 222 -4.85 -11.94 -3.32
N VAL A 223 -6.14 -12.06 -3.02
CA VAL A 223 -6.86 -11.21 -2.06
C VAL A 223 -7.45 -12.11 -0.98
N HIS A 224 -6.65 -12.44 0.03
CA HIS A 224 -6.91 -13.56 0.93
C HIS A 224 -6.74 -13.22 2.40
N HIS A 225 -7.59 -13.77 3.26
CA HIS A 225 -7.50 -13.63 4.72
C HIS A 225 -7.48 -12.17 5.19
N ASN A 226 -8.10 -11.24 4.47
CA ASN A 226 -8.17 -9.85 4.91
C ASN A 226 -9.41 -9.64 5.80
N ILE A 227 -9.31 -8.72 6.76
CA ILE A 227 -10.43 -8.29 7.59
C ILE A 227 -10.85 -6.89 7.14
N PHE A 228 -12.10 -6.74 6.73
CA PHE A 228 -12.72 -5.46 6.42
C PHE A 228 -13.75 -5.13 7.49
N TYR A 229 -13.52 -4.06 8.24
CA TYR A 229 -14.35 -3.65 9.36
C TYR A 229 -14.81 -2.21 9.18
N GLU A 230 -16.13 -2.00 9.20
CA GLU A 230 -16.79 -0.71 9.25
C GLU A 230 -17.56 -0.59 10.56
N SER A 231 -17.20 0.38 11.41
CA SER A 231 -17.81 0.59 12.72
C SER A 231 -19.23 1.17 12.68
N LEU A 232 -19.64 1.78 11.58
CA LEU A 232 -20.98 2.31 11.37
C LEU A 232 -21.76 1.43 10.37
N ASP A 233 -22.51 2.05 9.46
CA ASP A 233 -23.62 1.44 8.72
C ASP A 233 -23.48 1.48 7.18
N ALA A 234 -22.36 1.98 6.66
CA ALA A 234 -22.20 2.19 5.22
C ALA A 234 -20.74 2.05 4.77
N ILE A 235 -20.50 1.10 3.87
CA ILE A 235 -19.22 0.88 3.21
C ILE A 235 -19.42 0.20 1.86
N LYS A 236 -18.60 0.56 0.88
CA LYS A 236 -18.36 -0.23 -0.33
C LYS A 236 -17.01 -0.91 -0.16
N TYR A 237 -16.99 -2.24 -0.09
CA TYR A 237 -15.74 -2.97 0.14
C TYR A 237 -14.81 -2.91 -1.08
N TYR A 238 -15.30 -3.33 -2.25
CA TYR A 238 -14.56 -3.25 -3.51
C TYR A 238 -15.15 -2.20 -4.43
N ASN A 239 -14.28 -1.40 -5.05
CA ASN A 239 -14.66 -0.48 -6.11
C ASN A 239 -13.80 -0.71 -7.35
N ILE A 240 -14.47 -0.81 -8.50
CA ILE A 240 -13.83 -1.00 -9.81
C ILE A 240 -13.73 0.39 -10.45
N SER A 241 -12.51 0.83 -10.71
CA SER A 241 -12.24 2.07 -11.42
C SER A 241 -12.72 1.98 -12.88
N TYR A 242 -13.11 3.09 -13.47
CA TYR A 242 -13.43 3.16 -14.90
C TYR A 242 -12.23 2.81 -15.80
N ARG A 243 -11.01 2.83 -15.25
CA ARG A 243 -9.77 2.41 -15.93
C ARG A 243 -9.41 0.94 -15.66
N ALA A 244 -10.23 0.17 -14.94
CA ALA A 244 -9.93 -1.23 -14.68
C ALA A 244 -10.10 -2.05 -15.96
N SER A 245 -9.07 -2.80 -16.33
CA SER A 245 -9.03 -3.68 -17.50
C SER A 245 -9.34 -5.11 -17.09
N GLU A 246 -10.04 -5.82 -17.98
CA GLU A 246 -10.27 -7.27 -17.86
C GLU A 246 -8.97 -8.05 -17.86
N GLY A 247 -8.94 -9.11 -17.06
CA GLY A 247 -7.84 -10.04 -16.94
C GLY A 247 -6.65 -9.57 -16.11
N ILE A 248 -6.76 -8.42 -15.45
CA ILE A 248 -5.61 -7.79 -14.79
C ILE A 248 -6.01 -7.33 -13.40
N SER A 249 -7.04 -6.46 -13.32
CA SER A 249 -7.31 -5.72 -12.10
C SER A 249 -8.74 -5.81 -11.66
N LYS A 250 -9.64 -6.53 -12.33
CA LYS A 250 -10.98 -6.73 -11.74
C LYS A 250 -10.89 -7.72 -10.58
N PRO A 251 -11.74 -7.58 -9.54
CA PRO A 251 -11.78 -8.52 -8.42
C PRO A 251 -11.94 -9.98 -8.87
N GLU A 252 -12.77 -10.23 -9.89
CA GLU A 252 -13.06 -11.56 -10.45
C GLU A 252 -11.87 -12.20 -11.21
N ASP A 253 -10.88 -11.41 -11.60
CA ASP A 253 -9.62 -11.89 -12.20
C ASP A 253 -8.57 -12.24 -11.13
N CYS A 254 -8.85 -11.91 -9.86
CA CYS A 254 -8.04 -12.27 -8.71
C CYS A 254 -8.49 -13.62 -8.13
N ASP A 255 -7.54 -14.30 -7.49
CA ASP A 255 -7.87 -15.32 -6.49
C ASP A 255 -8.27 -14.59 -5.21
N ALA A 256 -9.55 -14.21 -5.10
CA ALA A 256 -10.11 -13.46 -3.97
C ALA A 256 -11.04 -14.36 -3.14
N ASP A 257 -10.62 -14.75 -1.94
CA ASP A 257 -11.38 -15.65 -1.08
C ASP A 257 -10.93 -15.63 0.39
N THR A 258 -11.72 -16.27 1.27
CA THR A 258 -11.37 -16.50 2.68
C THR A 258 -11.13 -15.18 3.44
N ASN A 259 -11.88 -14.13 3.11
CA ASN A 259 -11.85 -12.82 3.77
C ASN A 259 -12.99 -12.69 4.79
N ILE A 260 -12.91 -11.68 5.66
CA ILE A 260 -13.96 -11.34 6.63
C ILE A 260 -14.50 -9.96 6.33
N PHE A 261 -15.82 -9.86 6.22
CA PHE A 261 -16.53 -8.60 5.99
C PHE A 261 -17.46 -8.31 7.15
N TYR A 262 -17.35 -7.12 7.73
CA TYR A 262 -18.20 -6.71 8.83
C TYR A 262 -18.53 -5.21 8.80
N CYS A 263 -19.82 -4.90 8.92
CA CYS A 263 -20.36 -3.55 8.99
C CYS A 263 -21.26 -3.49 10.23
N ALA A 264 -20.73 -2.95 11.33
CA ALA A 264 -21.21 -3.20 12.69
C ALA A 264 -22.64 -2.69 12.94
N GLN A 265 -23.02 -1.56 12.36
CA GLN A 265 -24.37 -1.00 12.49
C GLN A 265 -25.28 -1.35 11.32
N ASN A 266 -24.79 -2.13 10.34
CA ASN A 266 -25.59 -2.60 9.21
C ASN A 266 -24.95 -3.82 8.54
N VAL A 267 -25.11 -5.00 9.16
CA VAL A 267 -24.50 -6.25 8.70
C VAL A 267 -25.00 -6.64 7.29
N GLU A 268 -26.23 -6.26 6.93
CA GLU A 268 -26.80 -6.52 5.60
C GLU A 268 -25.94 -5.96 4.45
N GLN A 269 -25.16 -4.90 4.68
CA GLN A 269 -24.23 -4.38 3.66
C GLN A 269 -23.14 -5.41 3.32
N ALA A 270 -22.61 -6.10 4.33
CA ALA A 270 -21.64 -7.17 4.14
C ALA A 270 -22.27 -8.39 3.47
N GLU A 271 -23.48 -8.77 3.88
CA GLU A 271 -24.23 -9.89 3.29
C GLU A 271 -24.47 -9.65 1.79
N LYS A 272 -25.09 -8.52 1.43
CA LYS A 272 -25.37 -8.15 0.02
C LYS A 272 -24.10 -8.15 -0.82
N PHE A 273 -23.01 -7.62 -0.28
CA PHE A 273 -21.72 -7.58 -0.97
C PHE A 273 -21.16 -9.00 -1.21
N VAL A 274 -21.05 -9.82 -0.16
CA VAL A 274 -20.48 -11.18 -0.27
C VAL A 274 -21.34 -12.06 -1.16
N GLU A 275 -22.66 -12.00 -1.04
CA GLU A 275 -23.58 -12.74 -1.92
C GLU A 275 -23.44 -12.34 -3.39
N SER A 276 -23.27 -11.04 -3.67
CA SER A 276 -22.97 -10.57 -5.02
C SER A 276 -21.66 -11.16 -5.52
N LYS A 277 -20.62 -11.17 -4.68
CA LYS A 277 -19.29 -11.66 -5.07
C LYS A 277 -19.22 -13.16 -5.27
N ARG A 278 -20.01 -13.93 -4.53
CA ARG A 278 -20.20 -15.37 -4.76
C ARG A 278 -20.79 -15.66 -6.14
N LYS A 279 -21.70 -14.82 -6.64
CA LYS A 279 -22.26 -14.95 -8.01
C LYS A 279 -21.20 -14.65 -9.08
N ASP A 280 -20.27 -13.74 -8.79
CA ASP A 280 -19.11 -13.43 -9.64
C ASP A 280 -18.02 -14.53 -9.56
N GLY A 281 -18.21 -15.57 -8.73
CA GLY A 281 -17.30 -16.71 -8.62
C GLY A 281 -16.16 -16.56 -7.60
N ILE A 282 -16.13 -15.45 -6.85
CA ILE A 282 -15.12 -15.12 -5.83
C ILE A 282 -15.75 -15.02 -4.43
N GLU A 283 -14.95 -14.90 -3.37
CA GLU A 283 -15.41 -14.77 -1.97
C GLU A 283 -16.33 -15.94 -1.52
N LYS A 284 -16.09 -17.14 -2.06
CA LYS A 284 -16.90 -18.35 -1.83
C LYS A 284 -16.84 -18.83 -0.38
N ASN A 285 -15.64 -18.81 0.19
CA ASN A 285 -15.34 -19.23 1.55
C ASN A 285 -15.17 -18.04 2.52
N SER A 286 -15.37 -16.81 2.04
CA SER A 286 -15.39 -15.62 2.88
C SER A 286 -16.62 -15.59 3.78
N ILE A 287 -16.47 -14.99 4.96
CA ILE A 287 -17.50 -14.97 6.01
C ILE A 287 -17.91 -13.54 6.35
N ILE A 288 -19.17 -13.41 6.78
CA ILE A 288 -19.72 -12.18 7.34
C ILE A 288 -19.79 -12.37 8.85
N ALA A 289 -18.88 -11.76 9.59
CA ALA A 289 -18.81 -11.93 11.05
C ALA A 289 -18.01 -10.81 11.71
N ASP A 290 -18.39 -10.45 12.95
CA ASP A 290 -17.56 -9.59 13.80
C ASP A 290 -16.21 -10.30 14.05
N PRO A 291 -15.06 -9.70 13.71
CA PRO A 291 -13.75 -10.29 13.99
C PRO A 291 -13.45 -10.36 15.49
N LEU A 292 -14.25 -9.74 16.38
CA LEU A 292 -14.06 -9.73 17.82
C LEU A 292 -12.72 -9.11 18.23
N PHE A 293 -12.46 -7.91 17.71
CA PHE A 293 -11.35 -7.08 18.19
C PHE A 293 -11.54 -6.71 19.66
N GLU A 294 -10.43 -6.61 20.42
CA GLU A 294 -10.49 -6.24 21.84
C GLU A 294 -11.01 -4.81 22.06
N ASN A 295 -10.52 -3.82 21.29
CA ASN A 295 -10.98 -2.42 21.42
C ASN A 295 -10.65 -1.58 20.16
N VAL A 296 -11.58 -1.54 19.20
CA VAL A 296 -11.42 -0.77 17.95
C VAL A 296 -11.22 0.72 18.20
N ALA A 297 -11.95 1.32 19.15
CA ALA A 297 -11.92 2.76 19.42
C ALA A 297 -10.54 3.26 19.91
N ASN A 298 -9.73 2.37 20.49
CA ASN A 298 -8.36 2.66 20.93
C ASN A 298 -7.30 2.01 20.03
N ALA A 299 -7.66 1.64 18.80
CA ALA A 299 -6.79 0.96 17.84
C ALA A 299 -6.16 -0.35 18.36
N ASN A 300 -6.84 -1.03 19.30
CA ASN A 300 -6.45 -2.37 19.73
C ASN A 300 -7.17 -3.41 18.87
N PHE A 301 -6.47 -3.86 17.82
CA PHE A 301 -6.94 -4.86 16.87
C PHE A 301 -6.52 -6.30 17.22
N LYS A 302 -6.11 -6.52 18.47
CA LYS A 302 -5.90 -7.87 18.99
C LYS A 302 -7.22 -8.64 18.94
N LEU A 303 -7.17 -9.89 18.51
CA LEU A 303 -8.35 -10.73 18.35
C LEU A 303 -8.62 -11.48 19.65
N LYS A 304 -9.90 -11.57 20.04
CA LYS A 304 -10.29 -12.47 21.13
C LYS A 304 -10.08 -13.93 20.70
N PRO A 305 -9.78 -14.86 21.64
CA PRO A 305 -9.51 -16.26 21.32
C PRO A 305 -10.62 -16.96 20.52
N GLU A 306 -11.87 -16.56 20.72
CA GLU A 306 -13.05 -17.09 20.05
C GLU A 306 -13.31 -16.48 18.66
N SER A 307 -12.47 -15.54 18.21
CA SER A 307 -12.61 -14.82 16.95
C SER A 307 -12.84 -15.77 15.76
N PRO A 308 -13.86 -15.49 14.93
CA PRO A 308 -14.07 -16.25 13.70
C PRO A 308 -12.90 -16.08 12.71
N ALA A 309 -12.13 -14.99 12.83
CA ALA A 309 -10.97 -14.76 11.98
C ALA A 309 -9.88 -15.81 12.16
N LEU A 310 -9.60 -16.19 13.41
CA LEU A 310 -8.60 -17.21 13.73
C LEU A 310 -9.00 -18.57 13.14
N LYS A 311 -10.29 -18.92 13.20
CA LYS A 311 -10.83 -20.16 12.62
C LYS A 311 -10.74 -20.16 11.09
N LEU A 312 -10.89 -19.00 10.47
CA LEU A 312 -10.76 -18.81 9.03
C LEU A 312 -9.29 -18.83 8.55
N GLY A 313 -8.32 -18.91 9.47
CA GLY A 313 -6.89 -18.95 9.16
C GLY A 313 -6.20 -17.59 9.14
N PHE A 314 -6.87 -16.51 9.59
CA PHE A 314 -6.24 -15.22 9.81
C PHE A 314 -5.10 -15.35 10.82
N LYS A 315 -3.94 -14.80 10.48
CA LYS A 315 -2.79 -14.74 11.37
C LYS A 315 -2.78 -13.40 12.08
N GLU A 316 -2.90 -13.43 13.39
CA GLU A 316 -2.86 -12.24 14.22
C GLU A 316 -1.61 -11.38 13.95
N ILE A 317 -1.79 -10.07 13.93
CA ILE A 317 -0.74 -9.09 13.70
C ILE A 317 -0.29 -8.57 15.05
N ASP A 318 0.95 -8.87 15.42
CA ASP A 318 1.57 -8.39 16.66
C ASP A 318 1.91 -6.90 16.55
N MET A 319 0.99 -6.05 17.00
CA MET A 319 1.14 -4.60 16.99
C MET A 319 2.26 -4.10 17.88
N SER A 320 2.70 -4.86 18.89
CA SER A 320 3.78 -4.44 19.80
C SER A 320 5.14 -4.30 19.10
N LYS A 321 5.28 -4.89 17.91
CA LYS A 321 6.48 -4.80 17.08
C LYS A 321 6.49 -3.61 16.14
N ILE A 322 5.37 -2.91 15.98
CA ILE A 322 5.18 -1.84 15.00
C ILE A 322 5.53 -0.48 15.62
N GLY A 323 6.17 0.37 14.81
CA GLY A 323 6.49 1.74 15.17
C GLY A 323 7.87 1.88 15.80
N LEU A 324 8.08 3.04 16.42
CA LEU A 324 9.35 3.43 17.03
C LEU A 324 9.66 2.54 18.24
N LYS A 325 10.86 1.97 18.28
CA LYS A 325 11.35 1.26 19.46
C LYS A 325 11.91 2.25 20.47
N THR A 326 11.03 2.80 21.29
CA THR A 326 11.35 3.88 22.24
C THR A 326 12.48 3.54 23.21
N ASP A 327 12.55 2.29 23.67
CA ASP A 327 13.58 1.82 24.60
C ASP A 327 14.98 1.78 23.96
N GLU A 328 15.05 1.57 22.64
CA GLU A 328 16.28 1.56 21.85
C GLU A 328 16.60 2.95 21.23
N PHE A 329 15.65 3.89 21.27
CA PHE A 329 15.78 5.18 20.58
C PHE A 329 16.60 6.20 21.41
N PRO A 330 17.52 6.96 20.80
CA PRO A 330 18.35 7.91 21.54
C PRO A 330 17.51 8.99 22.25
N LYS A 331 17.56 9.02 23.59
CA LYS A 331 16.81 9.98 24.42
C LYS A 331 16.92 11.44 23.97
N LYS A 332 18.11 11.86 23.49
CA LYS A 332 18.34 13.23 22.98
C LYS A 332 17.48 13.63 21.77
N TYR A 333 16.98 12.65 21.01
CA TYR A 333 16.17 12.85 19.83
C TYR A 333 14.67 12.64 20.09
N MET A 334 14.28 12.14 21.27
CA MET A 334 12.86 11.96 21.62
C MET A 334 12.05 13.27 21.60
N LYS A 335 12.70 14.42 21.77
CA LYS A 335 12.08 15.74 21.59
C LYS A 335 11.52 15.98 20.17
N TYR A 336 11.96 15.20 19.19
CA TYR A 336 11.44 15.23 17.82
C TYR A 336 10.31 14.22 17.59
N ASN A 337 9.96 13.38 18.57
CA ASN A 337 8.72 12.61 18.54
C ASN A 337 7.57 13.57 18.87
N LEU A 338 7.18 14.37 17.88
CA LEU A 338 6.15 15.37 18.06
C LEU A 338 4.81 14.67 18.25
N GLN A 339 4.08 15.07 19.28
CA GLN A 339 2.70 14.66 19.45
C GLN A 339 1.84 15.29 18.35
N ASP A 340 0.69 14.68 18.08
CA ASP A 340 -0.32 15.23 17.18
C ASP A 340 -1.06 16.42 17.86
N VAL A 341 -0.31 17.51 18.09
CA VAL A 341 -0.68 18.63 18.98
C VAL A 341 -1.83 19.50 18.47
N ASP A 342 -2.19 19.40 17.19
CA ASP A 342 -3.30 20.18 16.62
C ASP A 342 -4.66 19.49 16.74
N GLY A 343 -4.73 18.33 17.40
CA GLY A 343 -5.99 17.67 17.76
C GLY A 343 -6.83 17.33 16.53
N ARG A 344 -6.21 16.87 15.44
CA ARG A 344 -6.87 16.58 14.15
C ARG A 344 -7.43 15.16 14.02
N LYS A 345 -7.09 14.25 14.95
CA LYS A 345 -7.75 12.94 15.10
C LYS A 345 -9.30 12.96 15.17
N PRO A 346 -9.97 13.91 15.87
CA PRO A 346 -11.43 13.97 15.98
C PRO A 346 -12.13 14.53 14.74
N ASN A 347 -11.43 15.20 13.82
CA ASN A 347 -12.03 15.73 12.57
C ASN A 347 -11.92 14.77 11.39
N PHE A 348 -11.59 13.50 11.69
CA PHE A 348 -11.45 12.47 10.69
C PHE A 348 -12.80 12.15 10.02
N HIS A 349 -12.84 12.18 8.69
CA HIS A 349 -14.03 11.89 7.91
C HIS A 349 -13.78 10.68 7.00
N ARG A 350 -14.80 9.86 6.74
CA ARG A 350 -14.65 8.61 5.95
C ARG A 350 -15.24 8.71 4.56
N ASN A 351 -15.27 9.92 4.00
CA ASN A 351 -15.92 10.21 2.72
C ASN A 351 -17.40 9.79 2.62
N ARG A 352 -18.08 9.76 3.77
CA ARG A 352 -19.50 9.42 3.90
C ARG A 352 -20.39 10.56 3.40
N ALA A 353 -21.57 10.22 2.91
CA ALA A 353 -22.56 11.22 2.52
C ALA A 353 -22.97 12.07 3.73
N GLY A 354 -23.10 13.39 3.52
CA GLY A 354 -23.51 14.34 4.58
C GLY A 354 -22.44 14.70 5.62
N GLN A 355 -21.30 14.02 5.67
CA GLN A 355 -20.19 14.42 6.54
C GLN A 355 -19.42 15.59 5.95
N LYS A 356 -19.09 16.58 6.79
CA LYS A 356 -18.14 17.63 6.42
C LYS A 356 -16.80 16.98 6.07
N ARG A 357 -16.29 17.27 4.87
CA ARG A 357 -14.93 16.86 4.52
C ARG A 357 -13.99 17.79 5.26
N TYR A 358 -13.07 17.18 6.00
CA TYR A 358 -11.90 17.85 6.51
C TYR A 358 -10.79 17.53 5.53
N ASP A 359 -10.29 18.53 4.82
CA ASP A 359 -9.07 18.40 4.02
C ASP A 359 -7.93 19.11 4.75
N PHE A 360 -6.72 18.58 4.58
CA PHE A 360 -5.50 19.26 5.05
C PHE A 360 -5.08 20.42 4.12
N TRP A 361 -5.91 20.73 3.12
CA TRP A 361 -5.59 21.56 1.96
C TRP A 361 -6.21 22.95 2.07
#